data_AF-A0A5T1E310-F1
#
_entry.id   AF-A0A5T1E310-F1
#
_cell.length_a   1.000
_cell.length_b   1.000
_cell.length_c   1.000
_cell.angle_alpha   90.00
_cell.angle_beta   90.00
_cell.angle_gamma   90.00
#
_symmetry.space_group_name_H-M   'P 1'
#
loop_
_entity.id
_entity.type
_entity.pdbx_description
1 polymer ?
#
loop_
_entity_poly.entity_id
_entity_poly.type
_entity_poly.pdbx_seq_one_letter_code
_entity_poly.pdbx_strand_id
1 'polypeptide(L)'
;MNFRSLNISTKLILSVAIGVILGIIVLVSTVSIYISENMEKEAKDSIFLASKRYTNYMEGILNETVALTKGIATSLNGMFEHNNQVDADLIESLMKNLFDSSLYSAYTFLY
;
A
#
# COMPACT_ATOMS: atom_id res chain seq x y z
N MET A 1 43.26 17.66 -32.05
CA MET A 1 44.55 16.93 -32.12
C MET A 1 44.43 15.91 -33.25
N ASN A 2 45.25 16.02 -34.31
CA ASN A 2 45.06 15.21 -35.52
C ASN A 2 45.63 13.80 -35.31
N PHE A 3 44.80 12.75 -35.32
CA PHE A 3 45.24 11.37 -35.04
C PHE A 3 46.36 10.92 -35.98
N ARG A 4 46.37 11.43 -37.22
CA ARG A 4 47.38 11.09 -38.23
C ARG A 4 48.80 11.54 -37.85
N SER A 5 48.96 12.63 -37.11
CA SER A 5 50.28 13.20 -36.75
C SER A 5 50.92 12.56 -35.51
N LEU A 6 50.27 11.57 -34.89
CA LEU A 6 50.79 10.86 -33.72
C LEU A 6 51.76 9.73 -34.10
N ASN A 7 52.74 9.46 -33.23
CA ASN A 7 53.60 8.28 -33.35
C ASN A 7 52.76 6.99 -33.18
N ILE A 8 53.32 5.86 -33.63
CA ILE A 8 52.59 4.59 -33.68
C ILE A 8 52.15 4.11 -32.29
N SER A 9 53.00 4.29 -31.27
CA SER A 9 52.74 3.88 -29.89
C SER A 9 51.56 4.64 -29.28
N THR A 10 51.49 5.96 -29.48
CA THR A 10 50.37 6.77 -28.96
C THR A 10 49.07 6.43 -29.68
N LYS A 11 49.10 6.14 -31.00
CA LYS A 11 47.90 5.68 -31.73
C LYS A 11 47.34 4.38 -31.14
N LEU A 12 48.20 3.42 -30.84
CA LEU A 12 47.82 2.15 -30.24
C LEU A 12 47.15 2.34 -28.87
N ILE A 13 47.77 3.13 -27.99
CA ILE A 13 47.25 3.43 -26.65
C ILE A 13 45.87 4.10 -26.75
N LEU A 14 45.71 5.07 -27.66
CA LEU A 14 44.47 5.81 -27.82
C LEU A 14 43.33 4.92 -28.35
N SER A 15 43.62 4.01 -29.28
CA SER A 15 42.65 3.02 -29.77
C SER A 15 42.19 2.06 -28.67
N VAL A 16 43.11 1.57 -27.84
CA VAL A 16 42.77 0.70 -26.70
C VAL A 16 41.94 1.47 -25.67
N ALA A 17 42.32 2.70 -25.35
CA ALA A 17 41.59 3.55 -24.40
C ALA A 17 40.14 3.80 -24.84
N ILE A 18 39.92 4.08 -26.13
CA ILE A 18 38.56 4.22 -26.69
C ILE A 18 37.76 2.92 -26.53
N GLY A 19 38.37 1.77 -26.83
CA GLY A 19 37.72 0.47 -26.68
C GLY A 19 37.28 0.19 -25.24
N VAL A 20 38.15 0.49 -24.27
CA VAL A 20 37.85 0.35 -22.83
C VAL A 20 36.69 1.28 -22.44
N ILE A 21 36.73 2.55 -22.86
CA ILE A 21 35.67 3.51 -22.54
C ILE A 21 34.33 3.05 -23.11
N LEU A 22 34.29 2.60 -24.36
CA LEU A 22 33.07 2.08 -24.99
C LEU A 22 32.55 0.84 -24.25
N GLY A 23 33.43 -0.07 -23.85
CA GLY A 23 33.04 -1.25 -23.05
C GLY A 23 32.43 -0.88 -21.71
N ILE A 24 33.00 0.11 -21.01
CA ILE A 24 32.46 0.61 -19.74
C ILE A 24 31.08 1.24 -19.96
N ILE A 25 30.92 2.05 -21.01
CA ILE A 25 29.63 2.69 -21.32
C ILE A 25 28.54 1.64 -21.54
N VAL A 26 28.84 0.59 -22.32
CA VAL A 26 27.87 -0.49 -22.58
C VAL A 26 27.52 -1.22 -21.28
N LEU A 27 28.52 -1.59 -20.48
CA LEU A 27 28.31 -2.31 -19.23
C LEU A 27 27.45 -1.49 -18.25
N VAL A 28 27.81 -0.22 -18.03
CA VAL A 28 27.06 0.68 -17.14
C VAL A 28 25.63 0.85 -17.64
N SER A 29 25.43 1.01 -18.95
CA SER A 29 24.10 1.17 -19.54
C SER A 29 23.23 -0.07 -19.33
N THR A 30 23.76 -1.26 -19.62
CA THR A 30 23.04 -2.53 -19.44
C THR A 30 22.66 -2.77 -17.98
N VAL A 31 23.62 -2.57 -17.06
CA VAL A 31 23.37 -2.74 -15.63
C VAL A 31 22.33 -1.72 -15.12
N SER A 32 22.40 -0.47 -15.58
CA SER A 32 21.44 0.57 -15.18
C SER A 32 20.02 0.27 -15.65
N ILE A 33 19.85 -0.21 -16.88
CA ILE A 33 18.54 -0.63 -17.41
C ILE A 33 17.97 -1.76 -16.56
N TYR A 34 18.76 -2.81 -16.32
CA TYR A 34 18.32 -3.96 -15.52
C TYR A 34 17.92 -3.56 -14.08
N ILE A 35 18.71 -2.69 -13.44
CA ILE A 35 18.39 -2.19 -12.10
C ILE A 35 17.11 -1.34 -12.13
N SER A 36 16.95 -0.46 -13.14
CA SER A 36 15.78 0.39 -13.26
C SER A 36 14.49 -0.42 -13.40
N GLU A 37 14.49 -1.46 -14.26
CA GLU A 37 13.33 -2.34 -14.44
C GLU A 37 12.99 -3.09 -13.15
N ASN A 38 14.00 -3.59 -12.43
CA ASN A 38 13.79 -4.28 -11.16
C ASN A 38 13.24 -3.35 -10.08
N MET A 39 13.79 -2.13 -9.97
CA MET A 39 13.31 -1.12 -9.03
C MET A 39 11.89 -0.65 -9.34
N GLU A 40 11.53 -0.50 -10.62
CA GLU A 40 10.16 -0.15 -11.02
C GLU A 40 9.18 -1.24 -10.58
N LYS A 41 9.53 -2.51 -10.77
CA LYS A 41 8.71 -3.64 -10.33
C LYS A 41 8.56 -3.66 -8.81
N GLU A 42 9.64 -3.53 -8.07
CA GLU A 42 9.63 -3.54 -6.60
C GLU A 42 8.83 -2.36 -6.03
N ALA A 43 8.94 -1.19 -6.65
CA ALA A 43 8.13 -0.02 -6.29
C ALA A 43 6.63 -0.28 -6.52
N LYS A 44 6.25 -0.86 -7.66
CA LYS A 44 4.86 -1.24 -7.94
C LYS A 44 4.34 -2.26 -6.94
N ASP A 45 5.12 -3.30 -6.64
CA ASP A 45 4.74 -4.33 -5.68
C ASP A 45 4.59 -3.75 -4.26
N SER A 46 5.50 -2.87 -3.85
CA SER A 46 5.43 -2.18 -2.56
C SER A 46 4.18 -1.31 -2.43
N ILE A 47 3.89 -0.50 -3.46
CA ILE A 47 2.66 0.33 -3.51
C ILE A 47 1.42 -0.56 -3.50
N PHE A 48 1.42 -1.66 -4.26
CA PHE A 48 0.30 -2.61 -4.30
C PHE A 48 0.06 -3.25 -2.94
N LEU A 49 1.11 -3.72 -2.26
CA LEU A 49 1.00 -4.31 -0.93
C LEU A 49 0.53 -3.29 0.12
N ALA A 50 1.03 -2.05 0.06
CA ALA A 50 0.56 -0.98 0.93
C ALA A 50 -0.93 -0.69 0.70
N SER A 51 -1.33 -0.54 -0.56
CA SER A 51 -2.73 -0.34 -0.96
C SER A 51 -3.63 -1.48 -0.48
N LYS A 52 -3.18 -2.73 -0.67
CA LYS A 52 -3.91 -3.92 -0.21
C LYS A 52 -4.09 -3.93 1.31
N ARG A 53 -3.09 -3.51 2.09
CA ARG A 53 -3.23 -3.38 3.55
C ARG A 53 -4.30 -2.35 3.92
N TYR A 54 -4.32 -1.19 3.26
CA TYR A 54 -5.37 -0.19 3.48
C TYR A 54 -6.75 -0.71 3.09
N THR A 55 -6.88 -1.39 1.95
CA THR A 55 -8.14 -2.02 1.54
C THR A 55 -8.62 -3.04 2.57
N ASN A 56 -7.75 -3.94 3.03
CA ASN A 56 -8.11 -4.94 4.03
C ASN A 56 -8.51 -4.30 5.37
N TYR A 57 -7.83 -3.22 5.78
CA TYR A 57 -8.18 -2.46 6.98
C TYR A 57 -9.57 -1.83 6.86
N MET A 58 -9.85 -1.17 5.75
CA MET A 58 -11.16 -0.57 5.47
C MET A 58 -12.27 -1.63 5.36
N GLU A 59 -11.98 -2.76 4.73
CA GLU A 59 -12.90 -3.89 4.65
C GLU A 59 -13.23 -4.44 6.05
N GLY A 60 -12.24 -4.53 6.93
CA GLY A 60 -12.45 -4.89 8.34
C GLY A 60 -13.40 -3.93 9.06
N ILE A 61 -13.18 -2.63 8.94
CA ILE A 61 -14.04 -1.59 9.53
C ILE A 61 -15.47 -1.70 8.99
N LEU A 62 -15.64 -1.82 7.67
CA LEU A 62 -16.95 -1.89 7.04
C LEU A 62 -17.70 -3.17 7.42
N ASN A 63 -17.03 -4.32 7.41
CA ASN A 63 -17.64 -5.59 7.80
C ASN A 63 -18.10 -5.57 9.26
N GLU A 64 -17.29 -5.03 10.16
CA GLU A 64 -17.65 -4.89 11.57
C GLU A 64 -18.85 -3.94 11.73
N THR A 65 -18.83 -2.78 11.06
CA THR A 65 -19.93 -1.81 11.10
C THR A 65 -21.25 -2.43 10.62
N VAL A 66 -21.22 -3.18 9.51
CA VAL A 66 -22.39 -3.89 8.99
C VAL A 66 -22.88 -4.95 9.97
N ALA A 67 -21.96 -5.72 10.57
CA ALA A 67 -22.32 -6.75 11.55
C ALA A 67 -22.97 -6.15 12.81
N LEU A 68 -22.37 -5.09 13.37
CA LEU A 68 -22.91 -4.37 14.52
C LEU A 68 -24.28 -3.77 14.22
N THR A 69 -24.44 -3.13 13.05
CA THR A 69 -25.73 -2.54 12.64
C THR A 69 -26.83 -3.60 12.52
N LYS A 70 -26.52 -4.76 11.93
CA LYS A 70 -27.46 -5.89 11.88
C LYS A 70 -27.78 -6.42 13.28
N GLY A 71 -26.78 -6.54 14.14
CA GLY A 71 -26.96 -6.93 15.55
C GLY A 71 -27.94 -6.01 16.28
N ILE A 72 -27.76 -4.68 16.15
CA ILE A 72 -28.67 -3.67 16.71
C ILE A 72 -30.08 -3.87 16.17
N ALA A 73 -30.23 -3.94 14.85
CA ALA A 73 -31.54 -4.07 14.23
C ALA A 73 -32.27 -5.33 14.72
N THR A 74 -31.57 -6.46 14.84
CA THR A 74 -32.12 -7.70 15.40
C THR A 74 -32.50 -7.55 16.87
N SER A 75 -31.66 -6.95 17.71
CA SER A 75 -31.95 -6.73 19.13
C SER A 75 -33.14 -5.79 19.34
N LEU A 76 -33.19 -4.68 18.58
CA LEU A 76 -34.30 -3.73 18.62
C LEU A 76 -35.61 -4.38 18.15
N ASN A 77 -35.59 -5.11 17.03
CA ASN A 77 -36.78 -5.83 16.56
C ASN A 77 -37.27 -6.84 17.61
N GLY A 78 -36.38 -7.62 18.20
CA GLY A 78 -36.74 -8.54 19.28
C GLY A 78 -37.35 -7.82 20.49
N MET A 79 -36.80 -6.66 20.87
CA MET A 79 -37.35 -5.82 21.94
C MET A 79 -38.76 -5.31 21.62
N PHE A 80 -38.99 -4.80 20.41
CA PHE A 80 -40.29 -4.29 19.99
C PHE A 80 -41.34 -5.39 19.83
N GLU A 81 -40.95 -6.60 19.45
CA GLU A 81 -41.86 -7.74 19.32
C GLU A 81 -42.30 -8.31 20.68
N HIS A 82 -41.44 -8.25 21.71
CA HIS A 82 -41.68 -8.93 22.99
C HIS A 82 -42.05 -8.00 24.15
N ASN A 83 -41.90 -6.67 24.00
CA ASN A 83 -42.20 -5.71 25.06
C ASN A 83 -43.31 -4.73 24.64
N ASN A 84 -44.34 -4.59 25.48
CA ASN A 84 -45.42 -3.61 25.28
C ASN A 84 -44.98 -2.14 25.41
N GLN A 85 -43.86 -1.90 26.10
CA GLN A 85 -43.23 -0.60 26.25
C GLN A 85 -41.72 -0.79 26.18
N VAL A 86 -41.05 0.03 25.35
CA VAL A 86 -39.59 0.03 25.21
C VAL A 86 -39.06 1.30 25.84
N ASP A 87 -38.16 1.14 26.82
CA ASP A 87 -37.50 2.22 27.52
C ASP A 87 -36.33 2.78 26.69
N ALA A 88 -36.20 4.10 26.65
CA ALA A 88 -35.09 4.79 26.00
C ALA A 88 -33.75 4.46 26.66
N ASP A 89 -33.72 4.24 27.98
CA ASP A 89 -32.51 3.87 28.72
C ASP A 89 -32.00 2.48 28.30
N LEU A 90 -32.92 1.58 27.95
CA LEU A 90 -32.60 0.24 27.42
C LEU A 90 -31.98 0.33 26.03
N ILE A 91 -32.51 1.20 25.17
CA ILE A 91 -31.94 1.47 23.84
C ILE A 91 -30.55 2.09 23.98
N GLU A 92 -30.39 3.09 24.86
CA GLU A 92 -29.10 3.75 25.09
C GLU A 92 -28.04 2.77 25.60
N SER A 93 -28.40 1.91 26.57
CA SER A 93 -27.51 0.88 27.09
C SER A 93 -27.10 -0.13 26.01
N LEU A 94 -28.03 -0.53 25.14
CA LEU A 94 -27.75 -1.39 23.99
C LEU A 94 -26.74 -0.74 23.04
N MET A 95 -26.94 0.53 22.69
CA MET A 95 -26.02 1.27 21.82
C MET A 95 -24.63 1.43 22.46
N LYS A 96 -24.54 1.79 23.74
CA LYS A 96 -23.26 1.93 24.46
C LYS A 96 -22.47 0.63 24.48
N ASN A 97 -23.10 -0.48 24.89
CA ASN A 97 -22.42 -1.79 24.97
C ASN A 97 -21.90 -2.27 23.60
N LEU A 98 -22.55 -1.87 22.50
CA LEU A 98 -22.12 -2.19 21.15
C LEU A 98 -20.96 -1.34 20.66
N PHE A 99 -20.96 -0.04 20.96
CA PHE A 99 -19.82 0.81 20.63
C PHE A 99 -18.60 0.50 21.50
N ASP A 100 -18.80 0.09 22.75
CA ASP A 100 -17.74 -0.37 23.65
C ASP A 100 -17.13 -1.72 23.22
N SER A 101 -17.87 -2.56 22.49
CA SER A 101 -17.40 -3.85 21.99
C SER A 101 -16.80 -3.80 20.58
N SER A 102 -16.88 -2.65 19.90
CA SER A 102 -16.26 -2.45 18.60
C SER A 102 -14.75 -2.23 18.73
N LEU A 103 -13.96 -2.93 17.90
CA LEU A 103 -12.52 -2.74 17.79
C LEU A 103 -12.13 -1.44 17.07
N TYR A 104 -13.09 -0.82 16.34
CA TYR A 104 -12.86 0.37 15.53
C TYR A 104 -13.77 1.57 15.89
N SER A 105 -14.54 1.52 16.98
CA SER A 105 -15.43 2.62 17.41
C SER A 105 -14.71 3.95 17.64
N ALA A 106 -13.44 3.90 18.04
CA ALA A 106 -12.59 5.09 18.18
C ALA A 106 -12.34 5.81 16.84
N TYR A 107 -12.46 5.12 15.70
CA TYR A 107 -12.19 5.66 14.36
C TYR A 107 -13.45 6.11 13.62
N THR A 108 -14.64 5.81 14.13
CA THR A 108 -15.92 6.17 13.50
C THR A 108 -16.50 7.50 14.01
N PHE A 109 -15.79 8.22 14.90
CA PHE A 109 -16.27 9.48 15.51
C PHE A 109 -17.64 9.35 16.21
N LEU A 110 -17.98 8.14 16.66
CA LEU A 110 -19.26 7.87 17.35
C LEU A 110 -19.19 8.10 18.87
N TYR A 111 -18.10 8.72 19.35
CA TYR A 111 -17.90 9.18 20.72
C TYR A 111 -17.69 10.70 20.74
#